data_AF-A0A9P5MXX1-F1
#
_entry.id   AF-A0A9P5MXX1-F1
#
_cell.length_a   1.000
_cell.length_b   1.000
_cell.length_c   1.000
_cell.angle_alpha   90.00
_cell.angle_beta   90.00
_cell.angle_gamma   90.00
#
_symmetry.space_group_name_H-M   'P 1'
#
loop_
_entity.id
_entity.type
_entity.pdbx_description
1 polymer ?
#
loop_
_entity_poly.entity_id
_entity_poly.type
_entity_poly.pdbx_seq_one_letter_code
_entity_poly.pdbx_strand_id
1 'polypeptide(L)'
;MYFSHTFVLITLPFFTAAIPRAGLPTSSGIAIPIAKRVSSSLVGPSRYASRVRNSIAKIKRGMTIYQRNTGVPHPLSGGIKMSRKRDKTGSVQLADDYPELWYGTISIGTPPKDFTVDFDTGSSDLFVPSKSCGSSCSGHNAYDPSASDTSRDLRKNFSLAYGDGSTVSGRQFADYVTVSGLVAKDQTLGAATQYSTGFETSQFPPDGLMGMGFKSISVYLANPPFQTLFSGGAVSSSMFGFKLAPNGSELFLGGVNSYLFKGPITWVPLSNESYWQASFDMITVTDTVTQLGFSFPVVGKTETIFDTGTTQILGDPVGINAFFAALSPSGAKPAPEYGDGIYTIVSTDSEA
;
A
#
# COMPACT_ATOMS: atom_id res chain seq x y z
N MET A 1 -46.40 -46.52 -8.72
CA MET A 1 -45.17 -47.32 -8.88
C MET A 1 -44.15 -46.87 -7.83
N TYR A 2 -43.43 -47.83 -7.21
CA TYR A 2 -42.15 -47.61 -6.49
C TYR A 2 -41.01 -47.55 -7.55
N PHE A 3 -39.72 -47.23 -7.34
CA PHE A 3 -38.75 -46.97 -6.23
C PHE A 3 -37.67 -46.00 -6.83
N SER A 4 -36.68 -45.39 -6.17
CA SER A 4 -36.33 -44.99 -4.78
C SER A 4 -35.10 -44.03 -4.88
N HIS A 5 -34.28 -43.86 -3.85
CA HIS A 5 -33.00 -43.13 -3.90
C HIS A 5 -31.87 -43.93 -4.58
N THR A 6 -31.11 -43.30 -5.50
CA THR A 6 -29.72 -43.66 -5.88
C THR A 6 -29.12 -42.45 -6.62
N PHE A 7 -28.39 -41.53 -5.99
CA PHE A 7 -26.95 -41.62 -5.68
C PHE A 7 -26.08 -42.18 -6.82
N VAL A 8 -25.87 -41.39 -7.88
CA VAL A 8 -24.82 -41.64 -8.88
C VAL A 8 -23.94 -40.41 -9.00
N LEU A 9 -22.79 -40.45 -8.32
CA LEU A 9 -21.62 -39.65 -8.67
C LEU A 9 -21.11 -40.13 -10.04
N ILE A 10 -21.14 -39.27 -11.05
CA ILE A 10 -20.20 -39.36 -12.17
C ILE A 10 -19.38 -38.08 -12.18
N THR A 11 -18.14 -38.24 -11.73
CA THR A 11 -17.06 -37.27 -11.81
C THR A 11 -16.88 -36.79 -13.26
N LEU A 12 -17.02 -35.48 -13.52
CA LEU A 12 -16.43 -34.93 -14.74
C LEU A 12 -14.91 -34.86 -14.54
N PRO A 13 -14.10 -35.56 -15.37
CA PRO A 13 -12.66 -35.42 -15.31
C PRO A 13 -12.25 -34.02 -15.79
N PHE A 14 -11.22 -33.47 -15.14
CA PHE A 14 -10.62 -32.19 -15.50
C PHE A 14 -10.13 -32.21 -16.95
N PHE A 15 -10.76 -31.41 -17.82
CA PHE A 15 -10.12 -30.87 -19.02
C PHE A 15 -9.41 -29.55 -18.70
N THR A 16 -8.47 -29.59 -17.76
CA THR A 16 -7.39 -28.60 -17.74
C THR A 16 -6.47 -28.94 -18.91
N ALA A 17 -6.67 -28.25 -20.03
CA ALA A 17 -5.70 -28.26 -21.12
C ALA A 17 -4.36 -27.78 -20.56
N ALA A 18 -3.42 -28.72 -20.41
CA ALA A 18 -2.06 -28.43 -19.97
C ALA A 18 -1.34 -27.67 -21.08
N ILE A 19 -1.52 -26.35 -21.12
CA ILE A 19 -0.68 -25.44 -21.90
C ILE A 19 0.77 -25.73 -21.47
N PRO A 20 1.71 -25.97 -22.41
CA PRO A 20 3.08 -26.32 -22.07
C PRO A 20 3.66 -25.25 -21.15
N ARG A 21 4.10 -25.73 -19.98
CA ARG A 21 4.63 -24.92 -18.89
C ARG A 21 5.86 -24.17 -19.39
N ALA A 22 5.71 -22.88 -19.68
CA ALA A 22 6.86 -21.99 -19.78
C ALA A 22 7.66 -22.16 -18.49
N GLY A 23 8.94 -22.51 -18.61
CA GLY A 23 9.82 -22.66 -17.45
C GLY A 23 9.78 -21.37 -16.63
N LEU A 24 9.86 -21.48 -15.30
CA LEU A 24 10.05 -20.31 -14.44
C LEU A 24 11.21 -19.50 -15.02
N PRO A 25 11.02 -18.21 -15.38
CA PRO A 25 12.13 -17.40 -15.83
C PRO A 25 13.21 -17.40 -14.75
N THR A 26 14.44 -17.74 -15.13
CA THR A 26 15.61 -17.40 -14.33
C THR A 26 15.56 -15.89 -14.09
N SER A 27 15.37 -15.47 -12.84
CA SER A 27 14.79 -14.17 -12.49
C SER A 27 15.60 -12.99 -13.06
N SER A 28 15.14 -12.44 -14.19
CA SER A 28 15.77 -11.34 -14.93
C SER A 28 15.38 -9.96 -14.39
N GLY A 29 15.48 -9.80 -13.07
CA GLY A 29 15.14 -8.57 -12.35
C GLY A 29 16.08 -8.32 -11.17
N ILE A 30 15.85 -7.23 -10.45
CA ILE A 30 16.79 -6.70 -9.45
C ILE A 30 16.14 -6.63 -8.07
N ALA A 31 16.78 -7.29 -7.11
CA ALA A 31 16.45 -7.20 -5.68
C ALA A 31 16.98 -5.88 -5.07
N ILE A 32 16.15 -5.25 -4.25
CA ILE A 32 16.44 -4.02 -3.52
C ILE A 32 16.14 -4.30 -2.05
N PRO A 33 17.13 -4.30 -1.14
CA PRO A 33 16.86 -4.40 0.28
C PRO A 33 16.11 -3.15 0.75
N ILE A 34 15.01 -3.34 1.47
CA ILE A 34 14.24 -2.25 2.09
C ILE A 34 14.20 -2.46 3.60
N ALA A 35 14.31 -1.37 4.37
CA ALA A 35 14.43 -1.42 5.82
C ALA A 35 13.07 -1.20 6.49
N LYS A 36 12.80 -1.95 7.56
CA LYS A 36 11.80 -1.51 8.55
C LYS A 36 12.46 -0.46 9.43
N ARG A 37 11.75 0.62 9.77
CA ARG A 37 12.12 1.42 10.96
C ARG A 37 12.06 0.49 12.19
N VAL A 38 12.91 0.70 13.19
CA VAL A 38 12.92 -0.07 14.44
C VAL A 38 12.75 0.89 15.62
N SER A 39 11.60 0.85 16.27
CA SER A 39 11.37 1.38 17.61
C SER A 39 10.26 0.54 18.26
N SER A 40 10.32 0.40 19.58
CA SER A 40 9.56 -0.62 20.33
C SER A 40 8.61 0.00 21.36
N SER A 41 7.31 0.05 21.05
CA SER A 41 6.24 0.17 22.07
C SER A 41 4.84 -0.07 21.47
N LEU A 42 3.86 -0.27 22.36
CA LEU A 42 2.48 -0.68 22.06
C LEU A 42 1.60 0.45 21.50
N VAL A 43 0.68 0.08 20.61
CA VAL A 43 -0.23 0.99 19.88
C VAL A 43 -1.31 1.60 20.80
N GLY A 44 -1.42 2.93 20.77
CA GLY A 44 -2.48 3.67 21.46
C GLY A 44 -3.81 3.74 20.69
N PRO A 45 -4.96 3.40 21.30
CA PRO A 45 -6.31 3.49 20.74
C PRO A 45 -6.63 4.67 19.80
N SER A 46 -6.45 5.90 20.29
CA SER A 46 -6.81 7.12 19.55
C SER A 46 -5.92 7.36 18.33
N ARG A 47 -4.67 6.88 18.36
CA ARG A 47 -3.74 6.92 17.23
C ARG A 47 -4.11 5.89 16.17
N TYR A 48 -4.52 4.69 16.57
CA TYR A 48 -5.08 3.69 15.65
C TYR A 48 -6.35 4.21 14.96
N ALA A 49 -7.31 4.77 15.73
CA ALA A 49 -8.49 5.41 15.17
C ALA A 49 -8.15 6.57 14.21
N SER A 50 -7.08 7.33 14.49
CA SER A 50 -6.54 8.29 13.55
C SER A 50 -6.04 7.61 12.28
N ARG A 51 -5.13 6.63 12.36
CA ARG A 51 -4.59 5.88 11.21
C ARG A 51 -5.69 5.27 10.32
N VAL A 52 -6.75 4.71 10.90
CA VAL A 52 -7.91 4.21 10.12
C VAL A 52 -8.59 5.34 9.33
N ARG A 53 -8.92 6.47 9.97
CA ARG A 53 -9.48 7.65 9.26
C ARG A 53 -8.53 8.17 8.19
N ASN A 54 -7.23 8.09 8.45
CA ASN A 54 -6.18 8.55 7.58
C ASN A 54 -6.16 7.73 6.30
N SER A 55 -5.98 6.41 6.39
CA SER A 55 -5.96 5.53 5.23
C SER A 55 -7.27 5.58 4.43
N ILE A 56 -8.43 5.73 5.09
CA ILE A 56 -9.72 6.00 4.42
C ILE A 56 -9.67 7.32 3.63
N ALA A 57 -9.07 8.38 4.16
CA ALA A 57 -8.90 9.65 3.46
C ALA A 57 -7.88 9.58 2.31
N LYS A 58 -6.80 8.79 2.43
CA LYS A 58 -5.84 8.47 1.34
C LYS A 58 -6.60 7.85 0.16
N ILE A 59 -7.35 6.79 0.42
CA ILE A 59 -8.14 6.06 -0.59
C ILE A 59 -9.20 6.98 -1.25
N LYS A 60 -9.94 7.77 -0.46
CA LYS A 60 -10.92 8.72 -1.02
C LYS A 60 -10.29 9.77 -1.93
N ARG A 61 -9.09 10.26 -1.60
CA ARG A 61 -8.41 11.27 -2.43
C ARG A 61 -7.95 10.71 -3.76
N GLY A 62 -7.38 9.50 -3.78
CA GLY A 62 -7.05 8.84 -5.05
C GLY A 62 -8.29 8.54 -5.90
N MET A 63 -9.44 8.20 -5.31
CA MET A 63 -10.72 8.11 -6.04
C MET A 63 -11.19 9.45 -6.65
N THR A 64 -11.00 10.57 -5.94
CA THR A 64 -11.25 11.91 -6.50
C THR A 64 -10.29 12.25 -7.63
N ILE A 65 -9.00 11.90 -7.49
CA ILE A 65 -7.99 12.11 -8.54
C ILE A 65 -8.29 11.23 -9.76
N TYR A 66 -8.70 9.97 -9.56
CA TYR A 66 -9.20 9.07 -10.61
C TYR A 66 -10.34 9.72 -11.39
N GLN A 67 -11.36 10.25 -10.71
CA GLN A 67 -12.48 10.92 -11.38
C GLN A 67 -12.02 12.16 -12.15
N ARG A 68 -11.13 12.97 -11.57
CA ARG A 68 -10.53 14.15 -12.23
C ARG A 68 -9.75 13.77 -13.49
N ASN A 69 -9.02 12.65 -13.44
CA ASN A 69 -8.10 12.22 -14.50
C ASN A 69 -8.80 11.42 -15.62
N THR A 70 -9.87 10.69 -15.31
CA THR A 70 -10.60 9.81 -16.25
C THR A 70 -11.94 10.36 -16.71
N GLY A 71 -12.51 11.35 -15.99
CA GLY A 71 -13.86 11.87 -16.20
C GLY A 71 -14.98 11.01 -15.60
N VAL A 72 -14.67 9.83 -15.02
CA VAL A 72 -15.66 8.87 -14.52
C VAL A 72 -15.45 8.63 -13.02
N PRO A 73 -16.51 8.65 -12.17
CA PRO A 73 -16.38 8.28 -10.75
C PRO A 73 -15.76 6.90 -10.58
N HIS A 74 -14.88 6.73 -9.59
CA HIS A 74 -14.31 5.42 -9.28
C HIS A 74 -15.42 4.45 -8.83
N PRO A 75 -15.45 3.18 -9.29
CA PRO A 75 -16.55 2.25 -8.98
C PRO A 75 -16.87 2.08 -7.48
N LEU A 76 -15.89 2.22 -6.60
CA LEU A 76 -16.06 2.08 -5.15
C LEU A 76 -16.39 3.39 -4.42
N SER A 77 -16.41 4.54 -5.10
CA SER A 77 -16.56 5.85 -4.46
C SER A 77 -17.88 6.02 -3.69
N GLY A 78 -18.94 5.32 -4.09
CA GLY A 78 -20.24 5.34 -3.42
C GLY A 78 -20.32 4.55 -2.11
N GLY A 79 -19.40 3.58 -1.90
CA GLY A 79 -19.42 2.70 -0.73
C GLY A 79 -18.79 3.33 0.52
N ILE A 80 -17.77 4.16 0.36
CA ILE A 80 -16.94 4.64 1.48
C ILE A 80 -17.62 5.80 2.21
N LYS A 81 -18.46 5.53 3.22
CA LYS A 81 -19.05 6.53 4.12
C LYS A 81 -18.13 6.79 5.32
N MET A 82 -17.96 8.05 5.74
CA MET A 82 -17.35 8.35 7.05
C MET A 82 -18.44 8.57 8.09
N SER A 83 -18.30 7.97 9.27
CA SER A 83 -19.04 8.39 10.47
C SER A 83 -18.67 9.84 10.79
N ARG A 84 -19.67 10.70 11.01
CA ARG A 84 -19.50 12.09 11.49
C ARG A 84 -19.77 12.21 13.00
N LYS A 85 -19.66 11.13 13.77
CA LYS A 85 -19.74 11.24 15.23
C LYS A 85 -18.52 11.99 15.76
N ARG A 86 -18.76 12.94 16.67
CA ARG A 86 -17.72 13.51 17.53
C ARG A 86 -17.43 12.51 18.63
N ASP A 87 -16.20 12.05 18.72
CA ASP A 87 -15.73 11.20 19.81
C ASP A 87 -15.84 11.95 21.15
N LYS A 88 -16.28 11.26 22.20
CA LYS A 88 -16.23 11.78 23.58
C LYS A 88 -14.84 11.46 24.13
N THR A 89 -14.06 12.49 24.47
CA THR A 89 -12.68 12.33 24.91
C THR A 89 -12.56 11.97 26.40
N GLY A 90 -11.77 10.94 26.70
CA GLY A 90 -11.18 10.67 28.02
C GLY A 90 -9.67 10.46 27.88
N SER A 91 -8.90 10.67 28.94
CA SER A 91 -7.44 10.60 28.91
C SER A 91 -6.86 9.39 29.66
N VAL A 92 -6.02 8.64 28.98
CA VAL A 92 -5.10 7.63 29.52
C VAL A 92 -3.71 7.97 28.97
N GLN A 93 -2.64 7.84 29.75
CA GLN A 93 -1.28 8.01 29.23
C GLN A 93 -0.91 6.81 28.33
N LEU A 94 -0.37 7.09 27.14
CA LEU A 94 -0.10 6.11 26.09
C LEU A 94 1.24 6.40 25.41
N ALA A 95 1.92 5.34 24.96
CA ALA A 95 3.23 5.40 24.31
C ALA A 95 3.16 5.64 22.79
N ASP A 96 4.33 5.74 22.16
CA ASP A 96 4.49 6.05 20.74
C ASP A 96 4.34 4.81 19.84
N ASP A 97 3.88 5.02 18.61
CA ASP A 97 3.57 4.00 17.61
C ASP A 97 4.31 4.32 16.31
N TYR A 98 5.55 3.83 16.22
CA TYR A 98 6.48 4.10 15.13
C TYR A 98 7.45 2.93 14.88
N PRO A 99 7.02 1.85 14.21
CA PRO A 99 7.43 1.75 12.80
C PRO A 99 6.67 0.77 11.87
N GLU A 100 6.18 1.23 10.72
CA GLU A 100 5.65 0.32 9.69
C GLU A 100 5.87 0.74 8.22
N LEU A 101 6.62 1.82 7.96
CA LEU A 101 7.03 2.21 6.60
C LEU A 101 8.22 1.36 6.11
N TRP A 102 8.27 1.11 4.79
CA TRP A 102 9.30 0.29 4.15
C TRP A 102 10.00 1.09 3.05
N TYR A 103 11.16 1.62 3.39
CA TYR A 103 11.91 2.52 2.51
C TYR A 103 13.23 1.92 2.06
N GLY A 104 13.72 2.44 0.92
CA GLY A 104 15.04 2.14 0.37
C GLY A 104 15.59 3.33 -0.41
N THR A 105 16.77 3.14 -1.00
CA THR A 105 17.49 4.22 -1.69
C THR A 105 17.13 4.28 -3.17
N ILE A 106 16.91 5.51 -3.66
CA ILE A 106 16.94 5.89 -5.07
C ILE A 106 17.98 6.98 -5.27
N SER A 107 18.44 7.19 -6.50
CA SER A 107 19.29 8.33 -6.85
C SER A 107 18.58 9.21 -7.88
N ILE A 108 18.74 10.53 -7.78
CA ILE A 108 18.10 11.50 -8.67
C ILE A 108 19.16 12.43 -9.26
N GLY A 109 19.08 12.67 -10.57
CA GLY A 109 19.89 13.64 -11.30
C GLY A 109 21.19 13.12 -11.91
N THR A 110 21.90 14.03 -12.58
CA THR A 110 23.21 13.80 -13.19
C THR A 110 24.16 14.93 -12.78
N PRO A 111 25.20 14.69 -11.94
CA PRO A 111 25.53 13.42 -11.29
C PRO A 111 24.43 12.96 -10.30
N PRO A 112 24.29 11.64 -10.10
CA PRO A 112 23.25 11.09 -9.23
C PRO A 112 23.49 11.47 -7.76
N LYS A 113 22.43 11.93 -7.09
CA LYS A 113 22.40 12.13 -5.64
C LYS A 113 21.38 11.19 -4.99
N ASP A 114 21.77 10.55 -3.89
CA ASP A 114 20.92 9.58 -3.20
C ASP A 114 19.85 10.22 -2.31
N PHE A 115 18.70 9.55 -2.25
CA PHE A 115 17.54 9.85 -1.43
C PHE A 115 16.93 8.54 -0.91
N THR A 116 16.38 8.59 0.29
CA THR A 116 15.56 7.50 0.84
C THR A 116 14.08 7.76 0.53
N VAL A 117 13.35 6.75 0.06
CA VAL A 117 11.92 6.87 -0.26
C VAL A 117 11.11 5.68 0.25
N ASP A 118 9.93 5.96 0.79
CA ASP A 118 8.89 4.96 1.06
C ASP A 118 8.27 4.48 -0.27
N PHE A 119 8.17 3.17 -0.49
CA PHE A 119 7.63 2.59 -1.72
C PHE A 119 6.15 2.22 -1.56
N ASP A 120 5.25 3.10 -2.01
CA ASP A 120 3.82 3.10 -1.67
C ASP A 120 2.92 2.65 -2.85
N THR A 121 2.40 1.43 -2.83
CA THR A 121 1.45 0.94 -3.85
C THR A 121 0.04 1.58 -3.75
N GLY A 122 -0.25 2.32 -2.69
CA GLY A 122 -1.47 3.10 -2.50
C GLY A 122 -1.42 4.54 -3.01
N SER A 123 -0.31 4.99 -3.61
CA SER A 123 -0.21 6.29 -4.30
C SER A 123 0.64 6.19 -5.57
N SER A 124 0.88 7.28 -6.30
CA SER A 124 1.40 7.23 -7.69
C SER A 124 2.27 8.39 -8.13
N ASP A 125 2.62 9.28 -7.21
CA ASP A 125 3.52 10.40 -7.48
C ASP A 125 4.85 10.17 -6.71
N LEU A 126 5.97 10.63 -7.28
CA LEU A 126 7.28 10.65 -6.62
C LEU A 126 7.54 12.08 -6.14
N PHE A 127 7.90 12.26 -4.87
CA PHE A 127 8.40 13.55 -4.38
C PHE A 127 9.58 13.38 -3.41
N VAL A 128 10.43 14.41 -3.37
CA VAL A 128 11.54 14.58 -2.41
C VAL A 128 11.65 16.06 -2.03
N PRO A 129 12.36 16.43 -0.96
CA PRO A 129 12.58 17.82 -0.59
C PRO A 129 13.35 18.57 -1.67
N SER A 130 12.98 19.81 -1.97
CA SER A 130 13.82 20.74 -2.72
C SER A 130 14.88 21.33 -1.80
N LYS A 131 16.04 21.73 -2.33
CA LYS A 131 17.01 22.62 -1.66
C LYS A 131 16.40 23.96 -1.23
N SER A 132 15.29 24.35 -1.88
CA SER A 132 14.50 25.52 -1.50
C SER A 132 13.41 25.23 -0.46
N CYS A 133 13.30 24.01 0.08
CA CYS A 133 12.50 23.73 1.26
C CYS A 133 13.24 24.30 2.48
N GLY A 134 12.56 25.13 3.26
CA GLY A 134 13.12 25.72 4.47
C GLY A 134 13.17 24.74 5.64
N SER A 135 12.93 25.26 6.85
CA SER A 135 12.91 24.45 8.08
C SER A 135 11.92 23.29 8.08
N SER A 136 10.90 23.29 7.21
CA SER A 136 9.90 22.22 7.14
C SER A 136 10.43 20.89 6.60
N CYS A 137 11.54 20.87 5.86
CA CYS A 137 12.21 19.63 5.43
C CYS A 137 13.52 19.38 6.20
N SER A 138 13.68 19.96 7.40
CA SER A 138 14.94 19.88 8.16
C SER A 138 15.31 18.45 8.52
N GLY A 139 16.56 18.07 8.24
CA GLY A 139 17.12 16.74 8.48
C GLY A 139 17.00 15.77 7.31
N HIS A 140 16.31 16.14 6.22
CA HIS A 140 16.24 15.34 5.00
C HIS A 140 17.27 15.75 3.95
N ASN A 141 17.61 14.81 3.06
CA ASN A 141 18.34 15.07 1.83
C ASN A 141 17.47 15.91 0.88
N ALA A 142 18.04 17.00 0.38
CA ALA A 142 17.35 17.92 -0.51
C ALA A 142 17.88 17.85 -1.96
N TYR A 143 16.96 17.74 -2.92
CA TYR A 143 17.19 17.77 -4.36
C TYR A 143 17.45 19.20 -4.83
N ASP A 144 18.56 19.36 -5.54
CA ASP A 144 18.97 20.62 -6.16
C ASP A 144 18.85 20.50 -7.68
N PRO A 145 17.75 20.97 -8.29
CA PRO A 145 17.59 20.90 -9.74
C PRO A 145 18.61 21.75 -10.51
N SER A 146 19.35 22.66 -9.84
CA SER A 146 20.42 23.45 -10.47
C SER A 146 21.78 22.75 -10.47
N ALA A 147 21.89 21.62 -9.76
CA ALA A 147 23.10 20.79 -9.69
C ALA A 147 22.98 19.49 -10.51
N SER A 148 21.93 19.36 -11.33
CA SER A 148 21.68 18.19 -12.18
C SER A 148 21.59 18.62 -13.66
N ASP A 149 22.49 18.11 -14.49
CA ASP A 149 22.57 18.37 -15.93
C ASP A 149 21.36 17.82 -16.70
N THR A 150 20.62 16.88 -16.11
CA THR A 150 19.43 16.23 -16.70
C THR A 150 18.11 16.79 -16.18
N SER A 151 18.14 17.72 -15.23
CA SER A 151 16.95 18.35 -14.65
C SER A 151 16.24 19.30 -15.62
N ARG A 152 14.91 19.20 -15.67
CA ARG A 152 14.03 20.09 -16.46
C ARG A 152 12.82 20.53 -15.64
N ASP A 153 12.72 21.82 -15.35
CA ASP A 153 11.54 22.44 -14.74
C ASP A 153 10.31 22.30 -15.67
N LEU A 154 9.28 21.59 -15.20
CA LEU A 154 8.04 21.39 -15.97
C LEU A 154 7.07 22.57 -15.85
N ARG A 155 7.42 23.61 -15.08
CA ARG A 155 6.63 24.83 -14.83
C ARG A 155 5.23 24.56 -14.27
N LYS A 156 5.08 23.44 -13.57
CA LYS A 156 3.84 23.05 -12.88
C LYS A 156 4.08 23.03 -11.38
N ASN A 157 3.16 23.60 -10.62
CA ASN A 157 3.11 23.39 -9.18
C ASN A 157 2.44 22.04 -8.87
N PHE A 158 2.61 21.57 -7.65
CA PHE A 158 1.82 20.46 -7.12
C PHE A 158 1.46 20.67 -5.65
N SER A 159 0.40 20.01 -5.22
CA SER A 159 0.06 19.80 -3.81
C SER A 159 -0.48 18.38 -3.69
N LEU A 160 0.17 17.57 -2.87
CA LEU A 160 -0.35 16.26 -2.44
C LEU A 160 -0.81 16.41 -0.99
N ALA A 161 -1.85 15.69 -0.65
CA ALA A 161 -2.34 15.61 0.71
C ALA A 161 -2.61 14.14 1.04
N TYR A 162 -1.95 13.63 2.06
CA TYR A 162 -2.00 12.26 2.53
C TYR A 162 -3.06 12.08 3.60
N GLY A 163 -3.46 10.84 3.79
CA GLY A 163 -4.58 10.46 4.63
C GLY A 163 -4.54 11.06 6.03
N ASP A 164 -3.34 11.04 6.61
CA ASP A 164 -2.92 11.55 7.91
C ASP A 164 -3.00 13.06 8.12
N GLY A 165 -3.46 13.79 7.10
CA GLY A 165 -3.42 15.24 7.10
C GLY A 165 -2.04 15.78 6.74
N SER A 166 -1.05 14.92 6.50
CA SER A 166 0.23 15.35 5.97
C SER A 166 0.02 15.92 4.57
N THR A 167 0.74 17.00 4.27
CA THR A 167 0.68 17.70 3.00
C THR A 167 2.08 18.03 2.53
N VAL A 168 2.26 17.95 1.22
CA VAL A 168 3.50 18.32 0.55
C VAL A 168 3.14 19.16 -0.67
N SER A 169 3.84 20.28 -0.86
CA SER A 169 3.66 21.11 -2.03
C SER A 169 4.99 21.64 -2.56
N GLY A 170 5.03 21.97 -3.84
CA GLY A 170 6.24 22.42 -4.51
C GLY A 170 6.08 22.48 -6.03
N ARG A 171 7.18 22.24 -6.75
CA ARG A 171 7.24 22.29 -8.22
C ARG A 171 7.57 20.93 -8.81
N GLN A 172 7.02 20.65 -9.99
CA GLN A 172 7.29 19.44 -10.75
C GLN A 172 8.51 19.66 -11.66
N PHE A 173 9.43 18.70 -11.62
CA PHE A 173 10.57 18.58 -12.52
C PHE A 173 10.48 17.25 -13.27
N ALA A 174 11.17 17.14 -14.40
CA ALA A 174 11.57 15.85 -14.96
C ALA A 174 13.08 15.73 -14.79
N ASP A 175 13.55 14.57 -14.35
CA ASP A 175 14.98 14.26 -14.24
C ASP A 175 15.17 12.73 -14.39
N TYR A 176 16.42 12.25 -14.30
CA TYR A 176 16.73 10.83 -14.26
C TYR A 176 16.59 10.33 -12.83
N VAL A 177 15.77 9.28 -12.64
CA VAL A 177 15.60 8.59 -11.37
C VAL A 177 16.16 7.19 -11.50
N THR A 178 17.17 6.87 -10.70
CA THR A 178 17.87 5.58 -10.70
C THR A 178 17.44 4.76 -9.50
N VAL A 179 17.08 3.50 -9.72
CA VAL A 179 16.72 2.54 -8.67
C VAL A 179 17.54 1.27 -8.87
N SER A 180 18.54 1.03 -8.01
CA SER A 180 19.46 -0.12 -8.10
C SER A 180 20.05 -0.31 -9.52
N GLY A 181 20.56 0.78 -10.10
CA GLY A 181 21.13 0.81 -11.46
C GLY A 181 20.13 0.91 -12.61
N LEU A 182 18.82 0.75 -12.36
CA LEU A 182 17.77 0.91 -13.36
C LEU A 182 17.38 2.38 -13.50
N VAL A 183 17.47 2.96 -14.71
CA VAL A 183 17.27 4.40 -14.93
C VAL A 183 15.93 4.70 -15.57
N ALA A 184 15.03 5.35 -14.82
CA ALA A 184 13.83 5.99 -15.32
C ALA A 184 14.20 7.37 -15.86
N LYS A 185 14.33 7.48 -17.18
CA LYS A 185 14.62 8.75 -17.86
C LYS A 185 13.39 9.65 -17.92
N ASP A 186 13.60 10.96 -17.82
CA ASP A 186 12.55 11.98 -17.89
C ASP A 186 11.39 11.74 -16.89
N GLN A 187 11.68 11.10 -15.74
CA GLN A 187 10.69 10.81 -14.73
C GLN A 187 10.20 12.11 -14.08
N THR A 188 8.88 12.34 -14.09
CA THR A 188 8.28 13.44 -13.36
C THR A 188 8.40 13.21 -11.85
N LEU A 189 8.97 14.18 -11.15
CA LEU A 189 9.07 14.21 -9.69
C LEU A 189 8.62 15.57 -9.12
N GLY A 190 8.14 15.56 -7.89
CA GLY A 190 7.90 16.76 -7.10
C GLY A 190 9.13 17.16 -6.29
N ALA A 191 9.70 18.33 -6.59
CA ALA A 191 10.63 19.00 -5.70
C ALA A 191 9.82 19.83 -4.69
N ALA A 192 9.67 19.32 -3.48
CA ALA A 192 8.84 19.91 -2.43
C ALA A 192 9.47 21.19 -1.86
N THR A 193 8.71 22.28 -1.79
CA THR A 193 9.12 23.52 -1.12
C THR A 193 8.54 23.64 0.28
N GLN A 194 7.55 22.82 0.62
CA GLN A 194 6.91 22.78 1.93
C GLN A 194 6.46 21.36 2.26
N TYR A 195 6.90 20.87 3.41
CA TYR A 195 6.37 19.71 4.13
C TYR A 195 5.47 20.16 5.28
N SER A 196 4.45 19.37 5.63
CA SER A 196 3.73 19.46 6.90
C SER A 196 4.47 18.73 8.02
N THR A 197 4.04 18.93 9.27
CA THR A 197 4.61 18.26 10.46
C THR A 197 4.71 16.73 10.33
N GLY A 198 3.74 16.05 9.71
CA GLY A 198 3.80 14.59 9.54
C GLY A 198 4.88 14.09 8.56
N PHE A 199 5.57 15.00 7.85
CA PHE A 199 6.76 14.73 7.05
C PHE A 199 8.06 15.24 7.71
N GLU A 200 8.06 15.57 9.00
CA GLU A 200 9.29 15.81 9.76
C GLU A 200 10.04 14.49 9.99
N THR A 201 11.38 14.50 9.94
CA THR A 201 12.26 13.31 10.12
C THR A 201 11.92 12.40 11.32
N SER A 202 11.42 12.96 12.41
CA SER A 202 10.98 12.21 13.60
C SER A 202 9.77 11.31 13.32
N GLN A 203 8.89 11.76 12.42
CA GLN A 203 7.64 11.13 12.02
C GLN A 203 7.81 10.34 10.71
N PHE A 204 8.43 10.93 9.71
CA PHE A 204 8.68 10.29 8.42
C PHE A 204 10.20 10.25 8.19
N PRO A 205 10.90 9.15 8.53
CA PRO A 205 12.35 9.07 8.36
C PRO A 205 12.87 9.15 6.91
N PRO A 206 12.22 8.55 5.89
CA PRO A 206 12.72 8.66 4.53
C PRO A 206 12.58 10.10 4.01
N ASP A 207 13.45 10.49 3.07
CA ASP A 207 13.45 11.84 2.49
C ASP A 207 12.14 12.15 1.76
N GLY A 208 11.56 11.16 1.10
CA GLY A 208 10.32 11.31 0.35
C GLY A 208 9.54 10.01 0.16
N LEU A 209 8.68 10.00 -0.84
CA LEU A 209 7.83 8.86 -1.17
C LEU A 209 7.84 8.64 -2.68
N MET A 210 7.86 7.36 -3.06
CA MET A 210 7.76 6.89 -4.43
C MET A 210 6.49 6.06 -4.61
N GLY A 211 5.47 6.65 -5.23
CA GLY A 211 4.22 5.97 -5.55
C GLY A 211 4.42 4.84 -6.58
N MET A 212 3.87 3.66 -6.27
CA MET A 212 3.97 2.42 -7.05
C MET A 212 2.60 1.98 -7.65
N GLY A 213 1.56 2.81 -7.52
CA GLY A 213 0.22 2.62 -8.11
C GLY A 213 0.13 3.02 -9.59
N PHE A 214 -1.04 3.50 -10.04
CA PHE A 214 -1.34 3.79 -11.44
C PHE A 214 -1.45 5.30 -11.74
N LYS A 215 -1.06 5.68 -12.97
CA LYS A 215 -1.19 7.06 -13.49
C LYS A 215 -2.58 7.68 -13.31
N SER A 216 -3.62 6.87 -13.35
CA SER A 216 -5.00 7.32 -13.14
C SER A 216 -5.22 8.02 -11.79
N ILE A 217 -4.47 7.67 -10.73
CA ILE A 217 -4.51 8.35 -9.42
C ILE A 217 -3.32 9.31 -9.18
N SER A 218 -2.46 9.54 -10.18
CA SER A 218 -1.38 10.54 -10.09
C SER A 218 -1.94 11.96 -10.12
N VAL A 219 -1.50 12.80 -9.18
CA VAL A 219 -1.78 14.24 -9.18
C VAL A 219 -1.09 14.92 -10.37
N TYR A 220 0.11 14.46 -10.74
CA TYR A 220 0.90 15.04 -11.84
C TYR A 220 0.36 14.69 -13.23
N LEU A 221 -0.52 13.68 -13.33
CA LEU A 221 -0.98 13.07 -14.59
C LEU A 221 0.20 12.55 -15.44
N ALA A 222 1.24 12.06 -14.76
CA ALA A 222 2.47 11.52 -15.34
C ALA A 222 2.55 10.00 -15.11
N ASN A 223 3.49 9.33 -15.76
CA ASN A 223 3.76 7.93 -15.45
C ASN A 223 4.45 7.86 -14.07
N PRO A 224 4.02 6.97 -13.16
CA PRO A 224 4.78 6.69 -11.94
C PRO A 224 6.11 5.99 -12.29
N PRO A 225 7.13 6.01 -11.40
CA PRO A 225 8.48 5.63 -11.78
C PRO A 225 8.64 4.20 -12.31
N PHE A 226 7.88 3.23 -11.79
CA PHE A 226 7.95 1.86 -12.29
C PHE A 226 7.46 1.73 -13.75
N GLN A 227 6.37 2.42 -14.10
CA GLN A 227 5.87 2.45 -15.47
C GLN A 227 6.84 3.17 -16.41
N THR A 228 7.59 4.17 -15.92
CA THR A 228 8.68 4.81 -16.69
C THR A 228 9.88 3.88 -16.86
N LEU A 229 10.26 3.09 -15.85
CA LEU A 229 11.27 2.03 -16.00
C LEU A 229 10.86 1.00 -17.06
N PHE A 230 9.61 0.51 -17.02
CA PHE A 230 9.13 -0.47 -17.98
C PHE A 230 9.01 0.09 -19.40
N SER A 231 8.36 1.25 -19.57
CA SER A 231 8.20 1.88 -20.90
C SER A 231 9.52 2.40 -21.49
N GLY A 232 10.51 2.72 -20.66
CA GLY A 232 11.88 3.01 -21.07
C GLY A 232 12.75 1.77 -21.36
N GLY A 233 12.22 0.55 -21.19
CA GLY A 233 12.94 -0.70 -21.43
C GLY A 233 14.01 -1.05 -20.38
N ALA A 234 14.00 -0.38 -19.21
CA ALA A 234 14.96 -0.62 -18.14
C ALA A 234 14.68 -1.93 -17.37
N VAL A 235 13.43 -2.39 -17.33
CA VAL A 235 13.04 -3.69 -16.74
C VAL A 235 12.48 -4.64 -17.80
N SER A 236 12.84 -5.92 -17.69
CA SER A 236 12.47 -6.97 -18.65
C SER A 236 10.99 -7.37 -18.60
N SER A 237 10.31 -7.12 -17.47
CA SER A 237 8.91 -7.48 -17.24
C SER A 237 8.16 -6.35 -16.53
N SER A 238 6.89 -6.13 -16.88
CA SER A 238 5.99 -5.16 -16.22
C SER A 238 5.44 -5.68 -14.88
N MET A 239 6.30 -6.18 -14.01
CA MET A 239 5.94 -6.62 -12.66
C MET A 239 7.05 -6.30 -11.65
N PHE A 240 6.64 -6.19 -10.39
CA PHE A 240 7.53 -6.14 -9.24
C PHE A 240 6.95 -7.01 -8.11
N GLY A 241 7.79 -7.44 -7.18
CA GLY A 241 7.39 -8.19 -5.99
C GLY A 241 7.88 -7.53 -4.71
N PHE A 242 7.10 -7.64 -3.64
CA PHE A 242 7.51 -7.24 -2.29
C PHE A 242 7.60 -8.46 -1.38
N LYS A 243 8.68 -8.55 -0.60
CA LYS A 243 8.76 -9.38 0.61
C LYS A 243 8.86 -8.46 1.80
N LEU A 244 7.81 -8.38 2.62
CA LEU A 244 7.77 -7.57 3.84
C LEU A 244 7.92 -8.50 5.06
N ALA A 245 9.02 -8.39 5.80
CA ALA A 245 9.31 -9.18 6.99
C ALA A 245 10.21 -8.38 7.95
N PRO A 246 10.14 -8.56 9.29
CA PRO A 246 10.88 -7.76 10.26
C PRO A 246 12.37 -7.56 9.96
N ASN A 247 13.01 -8.55 9.32
CA ASN A 247 14.37 -8.46 8.80
C ASN A 247 14.45 -8.92 7.33
N GLY A 248 15.30 -8.25 6.56
CA GLY A 248 15.62 -8.60 5.16
C GLY A 248 14.43 -8.48 4.22
N SER A 249 13.65 -7.41 4.32
CA SER A 249 12.62 -7.11 3.31
C SER A 249 13.23 -6.74 1.97
N GLU A 250 12.48 -6.99 0.90
CA GLU A 250 12.94 -6.82 -0.47
C GLU A 250 11.83 -6.22 -1.35
N LEU A 251 12.21 -5.25 -2.20
CA LEU A 251 11.48 -4.90 -3.41
C LEU A 251 12.25 -5.48 -4.60
N PHE A 252 11.61 -6.31 -5.42
CA PHE A 252 12.19 -6.91 -6.61
C PHE A 252 11.58 -6.29 -7.86
N LEU A 253 12.38 -5.61 -8.70
CA LEU A 253 11.89 -4.96 -9.92
C LEU A 253 12.14 -5.81 -11.16
N GLY A 254 11.14 -5.89 -12.05
CA GLY A 254 11.24 -6.65 -13.30
C GLY A 254 10.97 -8.16 -13.14
N GLY A 255 10.31 -8.58 -12.06
CA GLY A 255 10.06 -9.99 -11.77
C GLY A 255 9.64 -10.22 -10.32
N VAL A 256 9.95 -11.42 -9.82
CA VAL A 256 9.82 -11.83 -8.42
C VAL A 256 11.03 -12.66 -8.01
N ASN A 257 11.41 -12.62 -6.73
CA ASN A 257 12.46 -13.47 -6.18
C ASN A 257 11.89 -14.82 -5.73
N SER A 258 12.08 -15.86 -6.55
CA SER A 258 11.56 -17.21 -6.28
C SER A 258 12.15 -17.91 -5.05
N TYR A 259 13.22 -17.39 -4.45
CA TYR A 259 13.79 -17.93 -3.21
C TYR A 259 13.05 -17.45 -1.95
N LEU A 260 12.19 -16.43 -2.06
CA LEU A 260 11.50 -15.80 -0.94
C LEU A 260 10.06 -16.29 -0.73
N PHE A 261 9.56 -17.18 -1.57
CA PHE A 261 8.22 -17.80 -1.43
C PHE A 261 8.24 -19.30 -1.77
N LYS A 262 7.14 -19.99 -1.47
CA LYS A 262 6.95 -21.41 -1.76
C LYS A 262 5.67 -21.61 -2.58
N GLY A 263 5.68 -22.59 -3.48
CA GLY A 263 4.55 -22.88 -4.37
C GLY A 263 4.43 -21.92 -5.56
N PRO A 264 3.42 -22.10 -6.42
CA PRO A 264 3.15 -21.21 -7.55
C PRO A 264 2.49 -19.91 -7.08
N ILE A 265 2.65 -18.84 -7.87
CA ILE A 265 1.90 -17.59 -7.67
C ILE A 265 0.46 -17.77 -8.17
N THR A 266 -0.51 -17.46 -7.31
CA THR A 266 -1.91 -17.29 -7.69
C THR A 266 -2.09 -15.89 -8.27
N TRP A 267 -2.44 -15.81 -9.56
CA TRP A 267 -2.71 -14.54 -10.24
C TRP A 267 -4.19 -14.19 -10.16
N VAL A 268 -4.50 -12.96 -9.76
CA VAL A 268 -5.86 -12.41 -9.70
C VAL A 268 -5.90 -11.18 -10.63
N PRO A 269 -6.87 -11.06 -11.55
CA PRO A 269 -6.95 -9.90 -12.44
C PRO A 269 -7.32 -8.63 -11.65
N LEU A 270 -6.79 -7.49 -12.11
CA LEU A 270 -7.19 -6.19 -11.57
C LEU A 270 -8.64 -5.88 -11.94
N SER A 271 -9.42 -5.39 -10.99
CA SER A 271 -10.80 -4.94 -11.22
C SER A 271 -10.89 -3.46 -11.62
N ASN A 272 -9.86 -2.67 -11.30
CA ASN A 272 -9.70 -1.30 -11.80
C ASN A 272 -8.22 -0.88 -11.73
N GLU A 273 -7.67 -0.29 -12.81
CA GLU A 273 -6.32 0.28 -12.86
C GLU A 273 -6.25 1.67 -12.18
N SER A 274 -6.73 1.76 -10.94
CA SER A 274 -6.58 2.92 -10.05
C SER A 274 -5.53 2.67 -8.98
N TYR A 275 -5.72 1.55 -8.30
CA TYR A 275 -4.84 0.99 -7.30
C TYR A 275 -4.47 -0.41 -7.77
N TRP A 276 -3.65 -1.12 -7.01
CA TRP A 276 -3.57 -2.57 -7.11
C TRP A 276 -4.85 -3.17 -6.50
N GLN A 277 -5.95 -3.06 -7.23
CA GLN A 277 -7.29 -3.43 -6.80
C GLN A 277 -7.73 -4.74 -7.44
N ALA A 278 -8.18 -5.69 -6.63
CA ALA A 278 -8.67 -6.99 -7.08
C ALA A 278 -9.96 -7.40 -6.36
N SER A 279 -10.74 -8.23 -7.03
CA SER A 279 -11.99 -8.77 -6.50
C SER A 279 -11.72 -10.06 -5.72
N PHE A 280 -12.23 -10.15 -4.49
CA PHE A 280 -12.14 -11.32 -3.62
C PHE A 280 -13.54 -11.92 -3.47
N ASP A 281 -13.68 -13.24 -3.63
CA ASP A 281 -15.00 -13.90 -3.64
C ASP A 281 -15.69 -13.93 -2.27
N MET A 282 -14.91 -14.12 -1.20
CA MET A 282 -15.39 -14.18 0.19
C MET A 282 -14.23 -14.11 1.19
N ILE A 283 -14.55 -13.68 2.42
CA ILE A 283 -13.71 -13.90 3.60
C ILE A 283 -14.40 -14.98 4.45
N THR A 284 -13.66 -16.00 4.85
CA THR A 284 -14.14 -17.09 5.73
C THR A 284 -13.47 -17.07 7.08
N VAL A 285 -14.21 -17.39 8.13
CA VAL A 285 -13.65 -17.77 9.44
C VAL A 285 -13.76 -19.28 9.59
N THR A 286 -12.73 -19.91 10.15
CA THR A 286 -12.73 -21.34 10.49
C THR A 286 -12.94 -21.51 11.98
N ASP A 287 -13.94 -22.28 12.37
CA ASP A 287 -14.16 -22.61 13.77
C ASP A 287 -13.15 -23.66 14.25
N THR A 288 -12.17 -23.20 15.03
CA THR A 288 -11.19 -24.04 15.73
C THR A 288 -11.62 -24.40 17.15
N VAL A 289 -12.69 -23.79 17.68
CA VAL A 289 -13.16 -23.97 19.06
C VAL A 289 -13.99 -25.25 19.17
N THR A 290 -14.87 -25.54 18.21
CA THR A 290 -15.66 -26.78 18.20
C THR A 290 -14.88 -28.03 17.78
N GLN A 291 -13.60 -27.90 17.44
CA GLN A 291 -12.73 -28.96 16.88
C GLN A 291 -13.21 -29.60 15.56
N LEU A 292 -14.35 -29.16 15.01
CA LEU A 292 -14.91 -29.66 13.76
C LEU A 292 -14.25 -29.04 12.51
N GLY A 293 -13.55 -27.90 12.65
CA GLY A 293 -12.75 -27.31 11.59
C GLY A 293 -13.54 -26.74 10.41
N PHE A 294 -14.84 -26.47 10.58
CA PHE A 294 -15.68 -25.92 9.51
C PHE A 294 -15.34 -24.44 9.24
N SER A 295 -15.07 -24.13 7.97
CA SER A 295 -14.98 -22.74 7.48
C SER A 295 -16.33 -22.25 6.97
N PHE A 296 -16.71 -21.03 7.33
CA PHE A 296 -17.96 -20.40 6.89
C PHE A 296 -17.73 -18.95 6.40
N PRO A 297 -18.50 -18.47 5.40
CA PRO A 297 -18.42 -17.08 4.93
C PRO A 297 -18.84 -16.10 6.03
N VAL A 298 -18.05 -15.04 6.21
CA VAL A 298 -18.36 -13.89 7.08
C VAL A 298 -18.46 -12.59 6.31
N VAL A 299 -17.72 -12.46 5.20
CA VAL A 299 -17.89 -11.40 4.20
C VAL A 299 -18.05 -12.07 2.84
N GLY A 300 -19.01 -11.61 2.04
CA GLY A 300 -19.16 -12.05 0.66
C GLY A 300 -18.15 -11.38 -0.28
N LYS A 301 -18.52 -11.28 -1.56
CA LYS A 301 -17.67 -10.67 -2.57
C LYS A 301 -17.31 -9.23 -2.22
N THR A 302 -16.02 -8.92 -2.23
CA THR A 302 -15.48 -7.60 -1.84
C THR A 302 -14.32 -7.18 -2.72
N GLU A 303 -14.16 -5.88 -2.94
CA GLU A 303 -13.01 -5.32 -3.68
C GLU A 303 -11.91 -4.92 -2.68
N THR A 304 -10.70 -5.39 -2.93
CA THR A 304 -9.54 -5.25 -2.04
C THR A 304 -8.44 -4.45 -2.73
N ILE A 305 -7.78 -3.54 -2.01
CA ILE A 305 -6.61 -2.79 -2.48
C ILE A 305 -5.37 -3.32 -1.76
N PHE A 306 -4.33 -3.66 -2.51
CA PHE A 306 -3.01 -3.99 -1.97
C PHE A 306 -2.16 -2.72 -1.84
N ASP A 307 -2.00 -2.23 -0.60
CA ASP A 307 -1.33 -0.97 -0.27
C ASP A 307 -0.16 -1.20 0.70
N THR A 308 1.09 -1.17 0.20
CA THR A 308 2.31 -1.29 1.00
C THR A 308 2.55 -0.10 1.93
N GLY A 309 1.97 1.06 1.62
CA GLY A 309 1.97 2.25 2.46
C GLY A 309 0.76 2.34 3.41
N THR A 310 -0.01 1.26 3.57
CA THR A 310 -1.04 1.12 4.62
C THR A 310 -0.74 -0.09 5.49
N THR A 311 -0.94 0.09 6.77
CA THR A 311 -0.40 -0.75 7.84
C THR A 311 -1.47 -1.59 8.53
N GLN A 312 -2.72 -1.10 8.54
CA GLN A 312 -3.89 -1.83 9.02
C GLN A 312 -4.56 -2.60 7.87
N ILE A 313 -5.16 -3.76 8.19
CA ILE A 313 -6.22 -4.32 7.35
C ILE A 313 -7.47 -3.46 7.56
N LEU A 314 -8.04 -2.94 6.46
CA LEU A 314 -9.22 -2.07 6.46
C LEU A 314 -10.35 -2.76 5.70
N GLY A 315 -11.57 -2.62 6.23
CA GLY A 315 -12.79 -3.13 5.60
C GLY A 315 -13.95 -2.19 5.88
N ASP A 316 -15.08 -2.44 5.22
CA ASP A 316 -16.30 -1.70 5.51
C ASP A 316 -16.86 -2.09 6.90
N PRO A 317 -17.60 -1.20 7.58
CA PRO A 317 -18.10 -1.50 8.93
C PRO A 317 -19.02 -2.72 9.02
N VAL A 318 -19.73 -3.11 7.96
CA VAL A 318 -20.60 -4.31 7.97
C VAL A 318 -19.74 -5.56 7.90
N GLY A 319 -18.80 -5.62 6.95
CA GLY A 319 -17.85 -6.73 6.82
C GLY A 319 -16.98 -6.92 8.06
N ILE A 320 -16.43 -5.83 8.61
CA ILE A 320 -15.62 -5.86 9.85
C ILE A 320 -16.44 -6.34 11.05
N ASN A 321 -17.69 -5.87 11.21
CA ASN A 321 -18.56 -6.34 12.29
C ASN A 321 -18.90 -7.83 12.15
N ALA A 322 -19.18 -8.32 10.94
CA ALA A 322 -19.46 -9.73 10.69
C ALA A 322 -18.23 -10.61 10.97
N PHE A 323 -17.04 -10.17 10.54
CA PHE A 323 -15.77 -10.85 10.81
C PHE A 323 -15.48 -10.97 12.31
N PHE A 324 -15.54 -9.88 13.08
CA PHE A 324 -15.25 -9.95 14.52
C PHE A 324 -16.36 -10.61 15.33
N ALA A 325 -17.62 -10.57 14.90
CA ALA A 325 -18.69 -11.35 15.53
C ALA A 325 -18.46 -12.86 15.40
N ALA A 326 -17.93 -13.33 14.27
CA ALA A 326 -17.52 -14.72 14.09
C ALA A 326 -16.31 -15.11 14.96
N LEU A 327 -15.49 -14.15 15.38
CA LEU A 327 -14.38 -14.34 16.32
C LEU A 327 -14.76 -14.16 17.80
N SER A 328 -16.00 -13.79 18.12
CA SER A 328 -16.44 -13.62 19.51
C SER A 328 -16.32 -14.89 20.38
N PRO A 329 -16.50 -16.13 19.87
CA PRO A 329 -16.19 -17.35 20.63
C PRO A 329 -14.71 -17.46 21.04
N SER A 330 -13.80 -16.85 20.27
CA SER A 330 -12.36 -16.74 20.57
C SER A 330 -12.02 -15.49 21.39
N GLY A 331 -13.02 -14.84 22.01
CA GLY A 331 -12.82 -13.70 22.89
C GLY A 331 -12.77 -12.33 22.21
N ALA A 332 -13.10 -12.23 20.92
CA ALA A 332 -13.20 -10.94 20.23
C ALA A 332 -14.38 -10.11 20.75
N LYS A 333 -14.12 -8.86 21.16
CA LYS A 333 -15.11 -7.93 21.72
C LYS A 333 -15.00 -6.55 21.07
N PRO A 334 -16.12 -5.85 20.81
CA PRO A 334 -16.07 -4.43 20.46
C PRO A 334 -15.41 -3.63 21.58
N ALA A 335 -14.56 -2.67 21.23
CA ALA A 335 -13.92 -1.74 22.17
C ALA A 335 -14.25 -0.28 21.81
N PRO A 336 -15.53 0.14 21.91
CA PRO A 336 -15.98 1.48 21.53
C PRO A 336 -15.31 2.61 22.32
N GLU A 337 -14.74 2.33 23.50
CA GLU A 337 -13.87 3.22 24.27
C GLU A 337 -12.60 3.65 23.50
N TYR A 338 -12.24 2.92 22.45
CA TYR A 338 -11.09 3.18 21.59
C TYR A 338 -11.47 3.80 20.25
N GLY A 339 -12.71 3.63 19.80
CA GLY A 339 -13.29 4.23 18.59
C GLY A 339 -14.35 3.33 17.92
N ASP A 340 -15.24 3.94 17.14
CA ASP A 340 -16.21 3.21 16.30
C ASP A 340 -15.45 2.21 15.38
N GLY A 341 -15.75 0.91 15.47
CA GLY A 341 -15.17 -0.14 14.62
C GLY A 341 -13.86 -0.76 15.12
N ILE A 342 -13.40 -0.43 16.33
CA ILE A 342 -12.26 -1.11 16.97
C ILE A 342 -12.75 -2.32 17.78
N TYR A 343 -12.00 -3.42 17.69
CA TYR A 343 -12.21 -4.66 18.41
C TYR A 343 -10.93 -5.06 19.15
N THR A 344 -11.08 -5.63 20.34
CA THR A 344 -10.01 -6.31 21.07
C THR A 344 -10.20 -7.81 21.01
N ILE A 345 -9.10 -8.55 21.01
CA ILE A 345 -9.08 -10.00 21.20
C ILE A 345 -8.24 -10.26 22.45
N VAL A 346 -8.70 -11.15 23.32
CA VAL A 346 -7.91 -11.57 24.48
C VAL A 346 -6.74 -12.40 23.97
N SER A 347 -5.50 -11.95 24.21
CA SER A 347 -4.35 -12.81 23.95
C SER A 347 -4.41 -14.03 24.85
N THR A 348 -4.35 -15.21 24.25
CA THR A 348 -4.17 -16.49 24.97
C THR A 348 -2.70 -16.77 25.27
N ASP A 349 -1.78 -15.92 24.80
CA ASP A 349 -0.35 -16.10 25.01
C ASP A 349 0.00 -15.74 26.44
N SER A 350 0.12 -16.78 27.27
CA SER A 350 0.80 -16.71 28.57
C SER A 350 2.32 -16.69 28.37
N GLU A 351 2.84 -15.69 27.66
CA GLU A 351 4.26 -15.36 27.66
C GLU A 351 4.53 -14.29 28.74
N ALA A 352 5.36 -14.68 29.71
CA ALA A 352 5.74 -13.92 30.90
C ALA A 352 7.16 -13.35 30.77
#